data_AF-A0AA41ES08-F1
#
_entry.id   AF-A0AA41ES08-F1
#
_cell.length_a   1.000
_cell.length_b   1.000
_cell.length_c   1.000
_cell.angle_alpha   90.00
_cell.angle_beta   90.00
_cell.angle_gamma   90.00
#
_symmetry.space_group_name_H-M   'P 1'
#
loop_
_entity.id
_entity.type
_entity.pdbx_description
1 polymer ?
#
loop_
_entity_poly.entity_id
_entity_poly.type
_entity_poly.pdbx_seq_one_letter_code
_entity_poly.pdbx_strand_id
1 'polypeptide(L)'
;MTIIDEQMWKQALIQAASEYYHQAIDSSKVIGEAIVFERNEIDGTLLPKSLSLEKLPDQVVGYTYTLGLDDDTFGFALVNLECTTLYVMGIIEGDQIVWHQEGGEPV
;
A
#
# COMPACT_ATOMS: atom_id res chain seq x y z
N MET A 1 -13.99 -3.29 -17.97
CA MET A 1 -13.08 -2.28 -17.42
C MET A 1 -13.28 -2.32 -15.93
N THR A 2 -12.45 -3.12 -15.24
CA THR A 2 -12.60 -3.34 -13.80
C THR A 2 -12.03 -2.10 -13.13
N ILE A 3 -12.92 -1.22 -12.68
CA ILE A 3 -12.54 -0.11 -11.82
C ILE A 3 -11.94 -0.75 -10.58
N ILE A 4 -10.64 -0.59 -10.36
CA ILE A 4 -10.01 -1.08 -9.14
C ILE A 4 -10.40 -0.08 -8.05
N ASP A 5 -11.37 -0.50 -7.25
CA ASP A 5 -11.96 0.26 -6.16
C ASP A 5 -10.99 0.30 -4.97
N GLU A 6 -10.95 1.40 -4.23
CA GLU A 6 -10.24 1.55 -2.95
C GLU A 6 -10.44 0.33 -2.03
N GLN A 7 -11.66 -0.23 -2.04
CA GLN A 7 -12.00 -1.42 -1.27
C GLN A 7 -11.15 -2.64 -1.62
N MET A 8 -10.68 -2.79 -2.87
CA MET A 8 -9.84 -3.91 -3.26
C MET A 8 -8.50 -3.88 -2.52
N TRP A 9 -7.85 -2.72 -2.45
CA TRP A 9 -6.58 -2.57 -1.74
C TRP A 9 -6.73 -2.74 -0.24
N LYS A 10 -7.81 -2.19 0.32
CA LYS A 10 -8.18 -2.42 1.72
C LYS A 10 -8.30 -3.91 2.04
N GLN A 11 -9.06 -4.67 1.23
CA GLN A 11 -9.24 -6.11 1.46
C GLN A 11 -7.94 -6.90 1.27
N ALA A 12 -7.14 -6.56 0.26
CA ALA A 12 -5.85 -7.21 0.03
C ALA A 12 -4.89 -6.98 1.20
N LEU A 13 -4.83 -5.76 1.75
CA LEU A 13 -4.01 -5.44 2.93
C LEU A 13 -4.52 -6.13 4.20
N ILE A 14 -5.84 -6.21 4.40
CA ILE A 14 -6.44 -6.97 5.51
C ILE A 14 -6.00 -8.44 5.45
N GLN A 15 -6.08 -9.06 4.27
CA GLN A 15 -5.66 -10.45 4.08
C GLN A 15 -4.16 -10.61 4.35
N ALA A 16 -3.31 -9.77 3.74
CA ALA A 16 -1.87 -9.81 3.92
C ALA A 16 -1.45 -9.61 5.38
N ALA A 17 -2.06 -8.64 6.08
CA ALA A 17 -1.80 -8.40 7.49
C ALA A 17 -2.28 -9.58 8.35
N SER A 18 -3.43 -10.16 8.03
CA SER A 18 -3.93 -11.32 8.76
C SER A 18 -3.00 -12.52 8.68
N GLU A 19 -2.44 -12.76 7.49
CA GLU A 19 -1.44 -13.81 7.26
C GLU A 19 -0.11 -13.48 7.97
N TYR A 20 0.39 -12.25 7.83
CA TYR A 20 1.66 -11.83 8.41
C TYR A 20 1.66 -11.93 9.94
N TYR A 21 0.62 -11.38 10.60
CA TYR A 21 0.51 -11.37 12.05
C TYR A 21 -0.13 -12.65 12.62
N HIS A 22 -0.55 -13.59 11.76
CA HIS A 22 -1.23 -14.82 12.16
C HIS A 22 -2.46 -14.59 13.05
N GLN A 23 -3.20 -13.51 12.81
CA GLN A 23 -4.41 -13.13 13.55
C GLN A 23 -5.45 -12.48 12.65
N ALA A 24 -6.71 -12.46 13.06
CA ALA A 24 -7.76 -11.78 12.28
C ALA A 24 -7.65 -10.26 12.41
N ILE A 25 -7.76 -9.55 11.28
CA ILE A 25 -7.82 -8.08 11.25
C ILE A 25 -9.28 -7.65 11.22
N ASP A 26 -9.67 -6.80 12.18
CA ASP A 26 -11.03 -6.25 12.24
C ASP A 26 -11.21 -5.17 11.17
N SER A 27 -11.87 -5.56 10.07
CA SER A 27 -12.10 -4.69 8.91
C SER A 27 -12.90 -3.41 9.22
N SER A 28 -13.63 -3.37 10.34
CA SER A 28 -14.36 -2.19 10.81
C SER A 28 -13.45 -1.12 11.42
N LYS A 29 -12.27 -1.53 11.92
CA LYS A 29 -11.23 -0.65 12.43
C LYS A 29 -10.26 -0.18 11.36
N VAL A 30 -10.32 -0.79 10.17
CA VAL A 30 -9.46 -0.40 9.06
C VAL A 30 -10.03 0.84 8.37
N ILE A 31 -9.35 1.96 8.54
CA ILE A 31 -9.73 3.26 7.98
C ILE A 31 -8.71 3.61 6.90
N GLY A 32 -9.21 3.89 5.70
CA GLY A 32 -8.40 4.23 4.54
C GLY A 32 -8.46 5.72 4.22
N GLU A 33 -7.36 6.25 3.72
CA GLU A 33 -7.27 7.58 3.10
C GLU A 33 -6.53 7.46 1.78
N ALA A 34 -6.82 8.36 0.85
CA ALA A 34 -6.17 8.41 -0.46
C ALA A 34 -5.62 9.82 -0.73
N ILE A 35 -4.34 9.89 -1.07
CA ILE A 35 -3.65 11.16 -1.34
C ILE A 35 -2.88 11.01 -2.66
N VAL A 36 -2.89 12.05 -3.48
CA VAL A 36 -2.02 12.13 -4.65
C VAL A 36 -0.68 12.70 -4.21
N PHE A 37 0.40 11.99 -4.52
CA PHE A 37 1.76 12.39 -4.22
C PHE A 37 2.50 12.68 -5.52
N GLU A 38 3.30 13.75 -5.54
CA GLU A 38 4.42 13.81 -6.47
C GLU A 38 5.48 12.78 -6.05
N ARG A 39 6.16 12.17 -7.01
CA ARG A 39 7.16 11.14 -6.77
C ARG A 39 8.23 11.56 -5.76
N ASN A 40 8.65 12.82 -5.79
CA ASN A 40 9.66 13.38 -4.88
C ASN A 40 9.16 13.58 -3.44
N GLU A 41 7.86 13.49 -3.19
CA GLU A 41 7.27 13.56 -1.84
C GLU A 41 7.24 12.19 -1.15
N ILE A 42 7.43 11.10 -1.90
CA ILE A 42 7.45 9.74 -1.36
C ILE A 42 8.81 9.50 -0.71
N ASP A 43 8.79 9.12 0.57
CA ASP A 43 9.99 8.64 1.24
C ASP A 43 10.41 7.30 0.64
N GLY A 44 11.56 7.28 -0.04
CA GLY A 44 12.09 6.08 -0.67
C GLY A 44 12.45 4.95 0.31
N THR A 45 12.54 5.23 1.61
CA THR A 45 12.70 4.20 2.65
C THR A 45 11.44 3.34 2.82
N LEU A 46 10.29 3.88 2.42
CA LEU A 46 8.99 3.20 2.40
C LEU A 46 8.74 2.46 1.07
N LEU A 47 9.78 2.28 0.25
CA LEU A 47 9.76 1.44 -0.94
C LEU A 47 10.64 0.19 -0.76
N PRO A 48 10.25 -0.97 -1.33
CA PRO A 48 11.12 -2.13 -1.33
C PRO A 48 12.37 -1.86 -2.19
N LYS A 49 13.50 -2.50 -1.85
CA LYS A 49 14.79 -2.25 -2.52
C LYS A 49 14.76 -2.48 -4.04
N SER A 50 13.89 -3.35 -4.51
CA SER A 50 13.64 -3.66 -5.92
C SER A 50 12.92 -2.54 -6.69
N LEU A 51 12.17 -1.70 -5.98
CA LEU A 51 11.43 -0.57 -6.53
C LEU A 51 12.11 0.75 -6.15
N SER A 52 13.03 1.18 -7.02
CA SER A 52 13.61 2.51 -6.89
C SER A 52 12.57 3.59 -7.19
N LEU A 53 12.64 4.70 -6.46
CA LEU A 53 11.75 5.85 -6.62
C LEU A 53 11.62 6.30 -8.09
N GLU A 54 12.73 6.29 -8.84
CA GLU A 54 12.79 6.69 -10.25
C GLU A 54 11.92 5.84 -11.19
N LYS A 55 11.53 4.63 -10.78
CA LYS A 55 10.63 3.75 -11.55
C LYS A 55 9.16 4.14 -11.42
N LEU A 56 8.81 4.93 -10.41
CA LEU A 56 7.46 5.48 -10.27
C LEU A 56 7.23 6.60 -11.30
N PRO A 57 5.99 6.78 -11.78
CA PRO A 57 5.62 7.96 -12.56
C PRO A 57 5.79 9.23 -11.72
N ASP A 58 5.71 10.40 -12.36
CA ASP A 58 5.86 11.68 -11.66
C ASP A 58 4.80 11.91 -10.57
N GLN A 59 3.62 11.29 -10.69
CA GLN A 59 2.57 11.32 -9.68
C GLN A 59 1.94 9.95 -9.50
N VAL A 60 1.62 9.62 -8.25
CA VAL A 60 0.94 8.38 -7.86
C VAL A 60 -0.20 8.69 -6.89
N VAL A 61 -1.13 7.76 -6.77
CA VAL A 61 -2.11 7.76 -5.67
C VAL A 61 -1.57 6.83 -4.58
N GLY A 62 -1.36 7.36 -3.40
CA GLY A 62 -1.05 6.60 -2.19
C GLY A 62 -2.31 6.39 -1.37
N TYR A 63 -2.73 5.14 -1.25
CA TYR A 63 -3.73 4.72 -0.28
C TYR A 63 -3.02 4.33 1.01
N THR A 64 -3.46 4.85 2.15
CA THR A 64 -2.93 4.54 3.48
C THR A 64 -4.05 4.01 4.36
N TYR A 65 -3.76 2.97 5.15
CA TYR A 65 -4.74 2.28 5.97
C TYR A 65 -4.23 2.07 7.39
N THR A 66 -4.94 2.57 8.39
CA THR A 66 -4.70 2.15 9.78
C THR A 66 -5.19 0.72 9.93
N LEU A 67 -4.35 -0.20 10.44
CA LEU A 67 -4.73 -1.63 10.54
C LEU A 67 -5.41 -2.01 11.86
N GLY A 68 -5.47 -1.09 12.84
CA GLY A 68 -6.11 -1.32 14.14
C GLY A 68 -5.41 -2.38 15.00
N LEU A 69 -4.11 -2.57 14.77
CA LEU A 69 -3.23 -3.48 15.51
C LEU A 69 -2.48 -2.75 16.62
N ASP A 70 -1.60 -1.82 16.20
CA ASP A 70 -0.81 -0.93 17.04
C ASP A 70 -0.81 0.47 16.39
N ASP A 71 -0.54 1.52 17.17
CA ASP A 71 -0.61 2.92 16.70
C ASP A 71 0.36 3.23 15.55
N ASP A 72 1.49 2.50 15.47
CA ASP A 72 2.55 2.72 14.47
C ASP A 72 2.49 1.74 13.29
N THR A 73 1.38 0.99 13.14
CA THR A 73 1.24 -0.04 12.09
C THR A 73 0.20 0.36 11.05
N PHE A 74 0.65 0.51 9.81
CA PHE A 74 -0.18 0.95 8.70
C PHE A 74 0.08 0.15 7.43
N GLY A 75 -0.98 -0.08 6.67
CA GLY A 75 -0.90 -0.60 5.31
C GLY A 75 -0.85 0.53 4.31
N PHE A 76 -0.20 0.33 3.17
CA PHE A 76 -0.22 1.29 2.07
C PHE A 76 -0.31 0.59 0.71
N ALA A 77 -0.79 1.31 -0.29
CA ALA A 77 -0.73 0.94 -1.69
C ALA A 77 -0.43 2.16 -2.57
N LEU A 78 0.59 2.07 -3.41
CA LEU A 78 0.93 3.06 -4.43
C LEU A 78 0.45 2.58 -5.79
N VAL A 79 -0.40 3.38 -6.43
CA VAL A 79 -0.99 3.06 -7.74
C VAL A 79 -0.86 4.24 -8.71
N ASN A 80 -1.08 4.01 -10.00
CA ASN A 80 -1.16 5.10 -10.98
C ASN A 80 -2.39 6.00 -10.75
N LEU A 81 -2.42 7.16 -11.38
CA LEU A 81 -3.51 8.14 -11.25
C LEU A 81 -4.88 7.61 -11.69
N GLU A 82 -4.91 6.62 -12.58
CA GLU A 82 -6.15 5.97 -13.03
C GLU A 82 -6.60 4.86 -12.07
N CYS A 83 -5.83 4.61 -11.00
CA CYS A 83 -5.99 3.52 -10.04
C CYS A 83 -6.02 2.12 -10.66
N THR A 84 -5.57 1.94 -11.90
CA THR A 84 -5.60 0.68 -12.64
C THR A 84 -4.33 -0.17 -12.52
N THR A 85 -3.23 0.43 -12.07
CA THR A 85 -1.92 -0.24 -11.97
C THR A 85 -1.38 -0.10 -10.56
N LEU A 86 -1.13 -1.23 -9.90
CA LEU A 86 -0.41 -1.29 -8.64
C LEU A 86 1.10 -1.23 -8.91
N TYR A 87 1.81 -0.36 -8.20
CA TYR A 87 3.27 -0.34 -8.17
C TYR A 87 3.79 -1.14 -6.98
N VAL A 88 3.24 -0.89 -5.80
CA VAL A 88 3.56 -1.63 -4.58
C VAL A 88 2.44 -1.48 -3.57
N MET A 89 2.20 -2.53 -2.81
CA MET A 89 1.48 -2.45 -1.53
C MET A 89 2.36 -3.01 -0.42
N GLY A 90 2.17 -2.55 0.79
CA GLY A 90 2.98 -3.00 1.92
C GLY A 90 2.37 -2.70 3.27
N ILE A 91 2.99 -3.29 4.29
CA ILE A 91 2.72 -3.04 5.69
C ILE A 91 3.98 -2.42 6.27
N ILE A 92 3.80 -1.31 6.98
CA ILE A 92 4.85 -0.56 7.66
C ILE A 92 4.59 -0.69 9.16
N GLU A 93 5.66 -0.91 9.90
CA GLU A 93 5.70 -0.86 11.37
C GLU A 93 6.78 0.16 11.76
N GLY A 94 6.36 1.28 12.37
CA GLY A 94 7.23 2.43 12.60
C GLY A 94 7.73 3.02 11.28
N ASP A 95 9.04 2.98 11.05
CA ASP A 95 9.70 3.51 9.85
C ASP A 95 10.17 2.39 8.88
N GLN A 96 9.65 1.17 9.02
CA GLN A 96 10.14 0.01 8.26
C GLN A 96 9.01 -0.76 7.58
N ILE A 97 9.23 -1.09 6.30
CA ILE A 97 8.41 -2.06 5.60
C ILE A 97 8.70 -3.46 6.15
N VAL A 98 7.68 -4.09 6.74
CA VAL A 98 7.76 -5.44 7.28
C VAL A 98 7.20 -6.50 6.31
N TRP A 99 6.34 -6.08 5.38
CA TRP A 99 5.80 -6.90 4.31
C TRP A 99 5.52 -6.04 3.08
N HIS A 100 5.75 -6.57 1.88
CA HIS A 100 5.36 -5.89 0.64
C HIS A 100 5.05 -6.88 -0.48
N GLN A 101 4.27 -6.38 -1.43
CA GLN A 101 4.04 -6.99 -2.73
C GLN A 101 4.16 -5.92 -3.79
N GLU A 102 5.12 -6.10 -4.70
CA GLU A 102 5.24 -5.23 -5.88
C GLU A 102 4.19 -5.62 -6.91
N GLY A 103 3.62 -4.61 -7.55
CA GLY A 103 2.77 -4.79 -8.72
C GLY A 103 3.58 -4.65 -10.02
N GLY A 104 2.98 -5.13 -11.10
CA GLY A 104 3.58 -5.13 -12.43
C GLY A 104 2.78 -6.03 -13.37
N GLU A 105 2.94 -5.84 -14.68
CA GLU A 105 2.42 -6.79 -15.65
C GLU A 105 3.12 -8.15 -15.44
N PRO A 106 2.40 -9.29 -15.52
CA PRO A 106 3.08 -10.54 -15.80
C PRO A 106 3.80 -10.36 -17.14
N VAL A 107 5.13 -10.40 -17.10
CA VAL A 107 5.97 -10.49 -18.32
C VAL A 107 5.59 -11.69 -19.17
#